data_AF-A0A178AAH9-F1
#
_entry.id   AF-A0A178AAH9-F1
#
_cell.length_a   1.000
_cell.length_b   1.000
_cell.length_c   1.000
_cell.angle_alpha   90.00
_cell.angle_beta   90.00
_cell.angle_gamma   90.00
#
_symmetry.space_group_name_H-M   'P 1'
#
loop_
_entity.id
_entity.type
_entity.pdbx_description
1 polymer ?
#
loop_
_entity_poly.entity_id
_entity_poly.type
_entity_poly.pdbx_seq_one_letter_code
_entity_poly.pdbx_strand_id
1 'polypeptide(L)'
;MFVVGATQWARRRLTRLLLSQPPPTPTSSCLGTFCLPAEIILMISSHLDNLSATYLALTCRYLYYLHSPEIPTLNQAEKTQLLLWLEENIANACFCQPCLKLHRWHGKKSKSILPRLTEHLPRGHRQECLYFLPFEHVPYLHARLIMNRHLRGREHGPLPSILDIPTHTAHYQDGIRHCSARHARIVDDQLLLMTVITIFHVRGDPNILSGYIQFTPGDSVGI
;
A
#
# COMPACT_ATOMS: atom_id res chain seq x y z
N MET A 1 14.03 6.59 -17.55
CA MET A 1 15.14 7.20 -16.77
C MET A 1 14.60 7.90 -15.51
N PHE A 2 14.04 7.16 -14.52
CA PHE A 2 13.37 7.73 -13.32
C PHE A 2 13.75 7.07 -11.97
N VAL A 3 14.68 6.11 -11.95
CA VAL A 3 14.97 5.28 -10.75
C VAL A 3 15.79 6.03 -9.69
N VAL A 4 16.51 7.10 -10.06
CA VAL A 4 17.40 7.86 -9.15
C VAL A 4 16.63 8.58 -8.04
N GLY A 5 15.38 8.97 -8.25
CA GLY A 5 14.63 9.78 -7.28
C GLY A 5 14.13 9.02 -6.04
N ALA A 6 13.96 7.70 -6.11
CA ALA A 6 13.35 6.92 -5.04
C ALA A 6 14.33 6.63 -3.89
N THR A 7 15.56 6.23 -4.21
CA THR A 7 16.63 6.02 -3.21
C THR A 7 17.03 7.35 -2.58
N GLN A 8 17.12 8.42 -3.37
CA GLN A 8 17.40 9.75 -2.86
C GLN A 8 16.30 10.29 -1.93
N TRP A 9 15.02 10.01 -2.20
CA TRP A 9 13.92 10.44 -1.32
C TRP A 9 13.88 9.64 -0.02
N ALA A 10 13.97 8.30 -0.09
CA ALA A 10 14.02 7.46 1.10
C ALA A 10 15.24 7.82 1.95
N ARG A 11 16.42 7.96 1.32
CA ARG A 11 17.63 8.44 1.97
C ARG A 11 17.40 9.81 2.59
N ARG A 12 16.93 10.84 1.87
CA ARG A 12 16.69 12.21 2.39
C ARG A 12 15.66 12.27 3.51
N ARG A 13 14.64 11.41 3.49
CA ARG A 13 13.59 11.39 4.51
C ARG A 13 14.02 10.63 5.75
N LEU A 14 14.73 9.51 5.59
CA LEU A 14 15.42 8.83 6.68
C LEU A 14 16.50 9.72 7.27
N THR A 15 17.32 10.38 6.46
CA THR A 15 18.29 11.37 6.95
C THR A 15 17.59 12.53 7.64
N ARG A 16 16.43 13.04 7.18
CA ARG A 16 15.71 14.06 7.96
C ARG A 16 15.17 13.55 9.29
N LEU A 17 14.65 12.32 9.34
CA LEU A 17 14.14 11.71 10.58
C LEU A 17 15.27 11.36 11.55
N LEU A 18 16.44 10.99 11.03
CA LEU A 18 17.60 10.58 11.80
C LEU A 18 18.50 11.78 12.16
N LEU A 19 18.75 12.74 11.26
CA LEU A 19 19.64 13.91 11.45
C LEU A 19 18.99 15.10 12.16
N SER A 20 17.68 15.12 12.42
CA SER A 20 17.04 16.25 13.11
C SER A 20 17.43 16.35 14.59
N GLN A 21 18.22 15.39 15.10
CA GLN A 21 18.89 15.49 16.39
C GLN A 21 20.41 15.62 16.18
N PRO A 22 21.15 16.32 17.07
CA PRO A 22 22.60 16.36 17.01
C PRO A 22 23.20 14.94 17.00
N PRO A 23 24.33 14.70 16.33
CA PRO A 23 25.00 13.41 16.39
C PRO A 23 25.30 13.05 17.85
N PRO A 24 25.06 11.80 18.28
CA PRO A 24 25.38 11.41 19.64
C PRO A 24 26.87 11.63 19.87
N THR A 25 27.22 12.46 20.86
CA THR A 25 28.60 12.60 21.30
C THR A 25 29.09 11.24 21.82
N PRO A 26 30.28 10.77 21.40
CA PRO A 26 30.78 9.42 21.68
C PRO A 26 31.14 9.15 23.16
N THR A 27 30.77 10.05 24.08
CA THR A 27 31.21 10.02 25.48
C THR A 27 30.30 9.18 26.40
N SER A 28 29.18 8.64 25.91
CA SER A 28 28.32 7.78 26.71
C SER A 28 28.31 6.36 26.15
N SER A 29 28.93 5.44 26.88
CA SER A 29 29.06 4.00 26.62
C SER A 29 27.73 3.23 26.58
N CYS A 30 26.60 3.94 26.59
CA CYS A 30 25.26 3.38 26.51
C CYS A 30 24.61 3.78 25.19
N LEU A 31 25.13 3.24 24.09
CA LEU A 31 24.63 3.42 22.73
C LEU A 31 23.38 2.54 22.49
N GLY A 32 22.27 2.88 23.15
CA GLY A 32 20.98 2.21 22.96
C GLY A 32 20.94 0.74 23.43
N THR A 33 19.89 0.01 23.01
CA THR A 33 19.59 -1.37 23.44
C THR A 33 20.67 -2.40 23.04
N PHE A 34 21.58 -2.04 22.13
CA PHE A 34 22.67 -2.91 21.70
C PHE A 34 23.93 -2.57 22.51
N CYS A 35 24.14 -3.29 23.61
CA CYS A 35 25.38 -3.23 24.39
C CYS A 35 26.55 -3.95 23.69
N LEU A 36 26.67 -3.82 22.37
CA LEU A 36 27.71 -4.46 21.56
C LEU A 36 28.74 -3.44 21.09
N PRO A 37 30.05 -3.75 21.16
CA PRO A 37 31.08 -2.95 20.53
C PRO A 37 30.84 -2.82 19.01
N ALA A 38 31.26 -1.70 18.43
CA ALA A 38 31.08 -1.40 17.00
C ALA A 38 31.72 -2.47 16.11
N GLU A 39 32.86 -3.00 16.54
CA GLU A 39 33.64 -4.04 15.88
C GLU A 39 32.83 -5.33 15.74
N ILE A 40 32.10 -5.72 16.79
CA ILE A 40 31.25 -6.91 16.77
C ILE A 40 30.08 -6.72 15.81
N ILE A 41 29.49 -5.52 15.77
CA ILE A 41 28.39 -5.20 14.86
C ILE A 41 28.87 -5.22 13.40
N LEU A 42 30.03 -4.63 13.11
CA LEU A 42 30.63 -4.67 11.78
C LEU A 42 31.00 -6.09 11.36
N MET A 43 31.51 -6.90 12.29
CA MET A 43 31.78 -8.33 12.06
C MET A 43 30.49 -9.11 11.76
N ILE A 44 29.38 -8.82 12.45
CA ILE A 44 28.08 -9.44 12.12
C ILE A 44 27.66 -9.00 10.72
N SER A 45 27.75 -7.70 10.41
CA SER A 45 27.32 -7.18 9.12
C SER A 45 28.13 -7.70 7.94
N SER A 46 29.40 -8.04 8.12
CA SER A 46 30.22 -8.62 7.04
C SER A 46 29.79 -10.05 6.66
N HIS A 47 28.99 -10.70 7.51
CA HIS A 47 28.38 -12.00 7.24
C HIS A 47 26.93 -11.92 6.73
N LEU A 48 26.36 -10.71 6.63
CA LEU A 48 25.03 -10.51 6.08
C LEU A 48 25.09 -10.25 4.57
N ASP A 49 24.07 -10.69 3.85
CA ASP A 49 23.88 -10.28 2.47
C ASP A 49 23.51 -8.78 2.39
N ASN A 50 23.71 -8.18 1.21
CA ASN A 50 23.52 -6.73 1.00
C ASN A 50 22.15 -6.23 1.47
N LEU A 51 21.11 -7.04 1.24
CA LEU A 51 19.74 -6.71 1.62
C LEU A 51 19.59 -6.70 3.15
N SER A 52 20.03 -7.76 3.85
CA SER A 52 19.95 -7.85 5.32
C SER A 52 20.84 -6.83 6.01
N ALA A 53 22.05 -6.58 5.50
CA ALA A 53 22.93 -5.53 6.01
C ALA A 53 22.29 -4.14 5.87
N THR A 54 21.65 -3.86 4.72
CA THR A 54 20.91 -2.61 4.53
C THR A 54 19.73 -2.51 5.49
N TYR A 55 18.97 -3.60 5.67
CA TYR A 55 17.85 -3.62 6.59
C TYR A 55 18.29 -3.40 8.05
N LEU A 56 19.37 -4.05 8.49
CA LEU A 56 20.01 -3.85 9.79
C LEU A 56 20.41 -2.38 10.00
N ALA A 57 21.09 -1.78 9.01
CA ALA A 57 21.50 -0.38 9.05
C ALA A 57 20.30 0.58 9.19
N LEU A 58 19.11 0.20 8.71
CA LEU A 58 17.90 1.04 8.78
C LEU A 58 17.15 0.94 10.11
N THR A 59 17.47 -0.03 10.98
CA THR A 59 16.76 -0.23 12.25
C THR A 59 16.99 0.91 13.25
N CYS A 60 18.18 1.52 13.26
CA CYS A 60 18.47 2.65 14.14
C CYS A 60 19.51 3.61 13.56
N ARG A 61 19.56 4.81 14.14
CA ARG A 61 20.47 5.88 13.72
C ARG A 61 21.94 5.50 13.83
N TYR A 62 22.31 4.81 14.91
CA TYR A 62 23.69 4.42 15.17
C TYR A 62 24.18 3.43 14.11
N LEU A 63 23.41 2.37 13.85
CA LEU A 63 23.71 1.39 12.81
C LEU A 63 23.74 2.04 11.42
N TYR A 64 22.81 2.95 11.14
CA TYR A 64 22.83 3.70 9.88
C TYR A 64 24.16 4.44 9.66
N TYR A 65 24.69 5.13 10.68
CA TYR A 65 25.97 5.82 10.56
C TYR A 65 27.14 4.86 10.45
N LEU A 66 27.13 3.79 11.25
CA LEU A 66 28.18 2.77 11.25
C LEU A 66 28.34 2.15 9.85
N HIS A 67 27.24 1.99 9.11
CA HIS A 67 27.23 1.42 7.75
C HIS A 67 27.15 2.47 6.63
N SER A 68 26.99 3.77 6.95
CA SER A 68 26.72 4.82 5.97
C SER A 68 27.75 4.95 4.83
N PRO A 69 29.07 4.75 5.04
CA PRO A 69 30.02 4.81 3.93
C PRO A 69 29.91 3.59 2.98
N GLU A 70 29.29 2.50 3.42
CA GLU A 70 29.36 1.19 2.76
C GLU A 70 27.99 0.63 2.35
N ILE A 71 26.90 1.42 2.41
CA ILE A 71 25.56 0.90 2.07
C ILE A 71 25.59 0.35 0.64
N PRO A 72 25.41 -0.97 0.46
CA PRO A 72 25.56 -1.60 -0.83
C PRO A 72 24.47 -1.12 -1.80
N THR A 73 24.81 -1.06 -3.08
CA THR A 73 23.84 -0.73 -4.12
C THR A 73 22.93 -1.94 -4.34
N LEU A 74 21.69 -1.83 -3.89
CA LEU A 74 20.69 -2.87 -4.12
C LEU A 74 20.20 -2.85 -5.57
N ASN A 75 20.06 -4.04 -6.16
CA ASN A 75 19.38 -4.23 -7.42
C ASN A 75 17.85 -4.02 -7.27
N GLN A 76 17.12 -4.10 -8.38
CA GLN A 76 15.70 -3.81 -8.41
C GLN A 76 14.84 -4.83 -7.62
N ALA A 77 15.21 -6.11 -7.64
CA ALA A 77 14.51 -7.16 -6.89
C ALA A 77 14.77 -7.02 -5.38
N GLU A 78 16.03 -6.82 -4.98
CA GLU A 78 16.44 -6.56 -3.59
C GLU A 78 15.75 -5.31 -3.04
N LYS A 79 15.70 -4.22 -3.82
CA LYS A 79 15.00 -3.00 -3.41
C LYS A 79 13.51 -3.24 -3.19
N THR A 80 12.88 -4.03 -4.06
CA THR A 80 11.47 -4.40 -3.91
C THR A 80 11.27 -5.18 -2.61
N GLN A 81 12.11 -6.18 -2.36
CA GLN A 81 12.09 -6.97 -1.14
C GLN A 81 12.32 -6.11 0.12
N LEU A 82 13.28 -5.19 0.08
CA LEU A 82 13.54 -4.26 1.18
C LEU A 82 12.30 -3.42 1.51
N LEU A 83 11.63 -2.89 0.48
CA LEU A 83 10.43 -2.08 0.66
C LEU A 83 9.26 -2.90 1.22
N LEU A 84 9.15 -4.19 0.86
CA LEU A 84 8.17 -5.11 1.45
C LEU A 84 8.45 -5.35 2.93
N TRP A 85 9.70 -5.64 3.32
CA TRP A 85 10.09 -5.80 4.72
C TRP A 85 9.85 -4.53 5.54
N LEU A 86 10.13 -3.37 4.95
CA LEU A 86 9.87 -2.09 5.61
C LEU A 86 8.37 -1.80 5.76
N GLU A 87 7.53 -2.14 4.79
CA GLU A 87 6.07 -2.04 4.92
C GLU A 87 5.54 -2.93 6.06
N GLU A 88 6.14 -4.11 6.25
CA GLU A 88 5.78 -5.04 7.33
C GLU A 88 6.10 -4.51 8.72
N ASN A 89 7.19 -3.76 8.86
CA ASN A 89 7.68 -3.31 10.16
C ASN A 89 7.32 -1.85 10.48
N ILE A 90 6.83 -1.09 9.49
CA ILE A 90 6.45 0.31 9.66
C ILE A 90 4.95 0.44 9.46
N ALA A 91 4.22 0.42 10.58
CA ALA A 91 2.77 0.54 10.66
C ALA A 91 2.14 1.52 9.64
N ASN A 92 2.65 2.75 9.59
CA ASN A 92 2.04 3.80 8.76
C ASN A 92 2.56 3.85 7.31
N ALA A 93 3.32 2.85 6.87
CA ALA A 93 3.91 2.79 5.54
C ALA A 93 3.16 1.80 4.65
N CYS A 94 3.15 2.08 3.34
CA CYS A 94 2.63 1.17 2.33
C CYS A 94 3.54 1.18 1.10
N PHE A 95 3.85 -0.01 0.60
CA PHE A 95 4.69 -0.16 -0.57
C PHE A 95 3.85 0.00 -1.83
N CYS A 96 4.28 0.91 -2.71
CA CYS A 96 3.69 1.12 -4.03
C CYS A 96 4.59 0.49 -5.09
N GLN A 97 4.16 -0.65 -5.63
CA GLN A 97 4.87 -1.42 -6.65
C GLN A 97 5.19 -0.56 -7.89
N PRO A 98 4.24 0.19 -8.47
CA PRO A 98 4.55 1.01 -9.64
C PRO A 98 5.56 2.13 -9.40
N CYS A 99 5.56 2.72 -8.20
CA CYS A 99 6.45 3.81 -7.84
C CYS A 99 7.80 3.32 -7.31
N LEU A 100 7.88 2.06 -6.87
CA LEU A 100 9.00 1.47 -6.13
C LEU A 100 9.40 2.31 -4.92
N LYS A 101 8.39 2.73 -4.14
CA LYS A 101 8.53 3.63 -2.99
C LYS A 101 7.61 3.20 -1.85
N LEU A 102 8.00 3.58 -0.63
CA LEU A 102 7.14 3.56 0.55
C LEU A 102 6.42 4.89 0.70
N HIS A 103 5.09 4.83 0.73
CA HIS A 103 4.22 5.96 0.99
C HIS A 103 3.70 5.87 2.42
N ARG A 104 3.20 6.99 2.96
CA ARG A 104 2.41 6.94 4.19
C ARG A 104 0.94 6.74 3.83
N TRP A 105 0.28 5.74 4.39
CA TRP A 105 -1.12 5.48 4.08
C TRP A 105 -2.09 6.38 4.88
N HIS A 106 -1.69 6.86 6.06
CA HIS A 106 -2.43 7.88 6.83
C HIS A 106 -1.65 9.21 6.94
N GLY A 107 -2.32 10.35 6.77
CA GLY A 107 -1.74 11.68 6.94
C GLY A 107 -2.57 12.56 7.86
N LYS A 108 -1.93 13.45 8.64
CA LYS A 108 -2.59 14.41 9.57
C LYS A 108 -3.66 15.31 8.91
N LYS A 109 -3.72 15.36 7.58
CA LYS A 109 -4.69 16.15 6.80
C LYS A 109 -5.70 15.28 6.01
N SER A 110 -5.65 13.96 6.14
CA SER A 110 -6.51 13.03 5.40
C SER A 110 -7.75 12.72 6.25
N LYS A 111 -8.78 13.56 6.12
CA LYS A 111 -10.14 13.20 6.58
C LYS A 111 -10.84 12.23 5.62
N SER A 112 -10.24 11.98 4.46
CA SER A 112 -10.66 10.93 3.53
C SER A 112 -9.43 10.10 3.17
N ILE A 113 -9.47 8.85 3.60
CA ILE A 113 -8.41 7.86 3.38
C ILE A 113 -8.36 7.45 1.89
N LEU A 114 -9.42 7.69 1.11
CA LEU A 114 -9.57 7.19 -0.26
C LEU A 114 -9.17 8.12 -1.42
N PRO A 115 -9.54 9.42 -1.48
CA PRO A 115 -9.36 10.19 -2.72
C PRO A 115 -7.89 10.45 -3.05
N ARG A 116 -7.05 10.60 -2.02
CA ARG A 116 -5.67 11.09 -2.20
C ARG A 116 -4.63 10.02 -2.50
N LEU A 117 -4.91 8.74 -2.23
CA LEU A 117 -4.04 7.67 -2.70
C LEU A 117 -4.01 7.69 -4.24
N THR A 118 -5.14 7.89 -4.89
CA THR A 118 -5.21 8.10 -6.35
C THR A 118 -4.70 9.46 -6.83
N GLU A 119 -4.90 10.55 -6.09
CA GLU A 119 -4.44 11.90 -6.51
C GLU A 119 -2.92 12.09 -6.44
N HIS A 120 -2.22 11.37 -5.56
CA HIS A 120 -0.77 11.46 -5.41
C HIS A 120 0.01 10.35 -6.12
N LEU A 121 -0.69 9.37 -6.70
CA LEU A 121 -0.05 8.44 -7.62
C LEU A 121 0.30 9.19 -8.91
N PRO A 122 1.54 9.08 -9.41
CA PRO A 122 1.90 9.60 -10.73
C PRO A 122 0.84 9.26 -11.79
N ARG A 123 0.50 10.23 -12.65
CA ARG A 123 -0.37 10.02 -13.82
C ARG A 123 0.20 8.86 -14.64
N GLY A 124 -0.43 7.68 -14.54
CA GLY A 124 0.07 6.44 -15.15
C GLY A 124 -0.31 5.18 -14.36
N HIS A 125 -0.65 5.28 -13.07
CA HIS A 125 -0.88 4.11 -12.21
C HIS A 125 -2.34 3.65 -12.07
N ARG A 126 -3.21 3.98 -13.02
CA ARG A 126 -4.61 3.52 -13.02
C ARG A 126 -4.76 2.01 -13.28
N GLN A 127 -3.69 1.31 -13.65
CA GLN A 127 -3.75 -0.07 -14.16
C GLN A 127 -3.76 -1.18 -13.09
N GLU A 128 -3.47 -0.91 -11.82
CA GLU A 128 -3.50 -1.95 -10.76
C GLU A 128 -4.85 -1.99 -10.00
N CYS A 129 -5.95 -1.96 -10.76
CA CYS A 129 -7.27 -2.21 -10.19
C CYS A 129 -7.59 -3.69 -10.30
N LEU A 130 -8.12 -4.28 -9.22
CA LEU A 130 -8.79 -5.57 -9.30
C LEU A 130 -10.17 -5.32 -9.91
N TYR A 131 -10.41 -5.89 -11.09
CA TYR A 131 -11.68 -5.84 -11.77
C TYR A 131 -12.52 -7.01 -11.27
N PHE A 132 -13.60 -6.72 -10.56
CA PHE A 132 -14.53 -7.75 -10.07
C PHE A 132 -15.80 -7.79 -10.91
N LEU A 133 -16.22 -6.64 -11.45
CA LEU A 133 -17.39 -6.47 -12.32
C LEU A 133 -17.13 -5.31 -13.28
N PRO A 134 -17.84 -5.23 -14.43
CA PRO A 134 -17.65 -4.15 -15.41
C PRO A 134 -17.83 -2.72 -14.85
N PHE A 135 -18.43 -2.57 -13.67
CA PHE A 135 -18.78 -1.27 -13.09
C PHE A 135 -18.13 -0.95 -11.75
N GLU A 136 -17.43 -1.90 -11.11
CA GLU A 136 -16.84 -1.67 -9.79
C GLU A 136 -15.40 -2.17 -9.72
N HIS A 137 -14.51 -1.23 -9.36
CA HIS A 137 -13.08 -1.50 -9.17
C HIS A 137 -12.72 -1.32 -7.69
N VAL A 138 -11.93 -2.26 -7.17
CA VAL A 138 -11.19 -2.05 -5.92
C VAL A 138 -9.72 -1.96 -6.27
N PRO A 139 -9.07 -0.80 -6.08
CA PRO A 139 -7.62 -0.69 -6.26
C PRO A 139 -6.90 -1.74 -5.41
N TYR A 140 -5.96 -2.48 -6.01
CA TYR A 140 -5.19 -3.51 -5.30
C TYR A 140 -4.56 -2.97 -4.01
N LEU A 141 -4.05 -1.74 -4.05
CA LEU A 141 -3.47 -1.08 -2.88
C LEU A 141 -4.45 -0.90 -1.71
N HIS A 142 -5.75 -0.69 -1.98
CA HIS A 142 -6.75 -0.62 -0.90
C HIS A 142 -7.00 -2.00 -0.27
N ALA A 143 -7.16 -3.03 -1.10
CA ALA A 143 -7.31 -4.40 -0.61
C ALA A 143 -6.09 -4.84 0.22
N ARG A 144 -4.88 -4.54 -0.28
CA ARG A 144 -3.61 -4.81 0.42
C ARG A 144 -3.53 -4.10 1.76
N LEU A 145 -3.91 -2.82 1.85
CA LEU A 145 -3.90 -2.08 3.12
C LEU A 145 -4.86 -2.67 4.16
N ILE A 146 -6.06 -3.06 3.73
CA ILE A 146 -7.04 -3.72 4.60
C ILE A 146 -6.50 -5.06 5.10
N MET A 147 -5.90 -5.85 4.20
CA MET A 147 -5.29 -7.12 4.58
C MET A 147 -4.05 -6.95 5.45
N ASN A 148 -3.24 -5.92 5.22
CA ASN A 148 -2.12 -5.59 6.10
C ASN A 148 -2.62 -5.28 7.52
N ARG A 149 -3.73 -4.53 7.66
CA ARG A 149 -4.35 -4.30 8.98
C ARG A 149 -4.76 -5.61 9.65
N HIS A 150 -5.40 -6.50 8.89
CA HIS A 150 -5.88 -7.78 9.38
C HIS A 150 -4.75 -8.67 9.88
N LEU A 151 -3.69 -8.80 9.07
CA LEU A 151 -2.58 -9.72 9.32
C LEU A 151 -1.56 -9.16 10.33
N ARG A 152 -1.40 -7.83 10.41
CA ARG A 152 -0.30 -7.20 11.16
C ARG A 152 -0.75 -6.28 12.29
N GLY A 153 -2.03 -5.94 12.36
CA GLY A 153 -2.59 -5.11 13.44
C GLY A 153 -3.17 -3.77 12.98
N ARG A 154 -3.88 -3.11 13.89
CA ARG A 154 -4.72 -1.93 13.61
C ARG A 154 -3.98 -0.74 13.02
N GLU A 155 -2.67 -0.68 13.20
CA GLU A 155 -1.81 0.40 12.76
C GLU A 155 -1.28 0.22 11.33
N HIS A 156 -1.50 -0.96 10.72
CA HIS A 156 -1.04 -1.30 9.37
C HIS A 156 -2.05 -1.03 8.25
N GLY A 157 -3.25 -0.52 8.57
CA GLY A 157 -4.20 -0.12 7.54
C GLY A 157 -5.60 0.25 8.06
N PRO A 158 -6.52 0.58 7.14
CA PRO A 158 -7.90 0.96 7.46
C PRO A 158 -8.82 -0.26 7.66
N LEU A 159 -9.99 -0.02 8.25
CA LEU A 159 -11.04 -1.05 8.38
C LEU A 159 -11.62 -1.42 6.99
N PRO A 160 -12.12 -2.67 6.82
CA PRO A 160 -12.78 -3.09 5.57
C PRO A 160 -13.93 -2.19 5.13
N SER A 161 -14.67 -1.63 6.09
CA SER A 161 -15.83 -0.75 5.85
C SER A 161 -15.50 0.50 5.01
N ILE A 162 -14.22 0.80 4.82
CA ILE A 162 -13.78 1.85 3.92
C ILE A 162 -14.07 1.53 2.43
N LEU A 163 -14.21 0.24 2.11
CA LEU A 163 -14.65 -0.21 0.80
C LEU A 163 -16.16 -0.23 0.69
N ASP A 164 -16.91 -0.03 1.77
CA ASP A 164 -18.36 0.01 1.70
C ASP A 164 -18.78 1.24 0.88
N ILE A 165 -19.56 0.99 -0.17
CA ILE A 165 -20.15 2.06 -0.97
C ILE A 165 -21.65 2.04 -0.64
N PRO A 166 -22.20 3.12 -0.04
CA PRO A 166 -23.63 3.24 0.13
C PRO A 166 -24.30 3.25 -1.24
N THR A 167 -25.56 2.81 -1.31
CA THR A 167 -26.29 2.62 -2.57
C THR A 167 -26.05 3.77 -3.55
N HIS A 168 -25.33 3.48 -4.64
CA HIS A 168 -25.05 4.42 -5.70
C HIS A 168 -26.01 4.17 -6.86
N THR A 169 -26.81 5.17 -7.20
CA THR A 169 -27.73 5.10 -8.34
C THR A 169 -27.06 5.69 -9.58
N ALA A 170 -26.85 4.84 -10.59
CA ALA A 170 -26.47 5.26 -11.93
C ALA A 170 -27.69 5.18 -12.86
N HIS A 171 -27.87 6.22 -13.68
CA HIS A 171 -28.92 6.28 -14.69
C HIS A 171 -28.37 5.80 -16.03
N TYR A 172 -29.06 4.86 -16.67
CA TYR A 172 -28.73 4.36 -18.00
C TYR A 172 -29.79 4.77 -19.02
N GLN A 173 -29.51 4.45 -20.28
CA GLN A 173 -30.42 4.61 -21.41
C GLN A 173 -31.74 3.82 -21.17
N ASP A 174 -32.79 4.25 -21.84
CA ASP A 174 -34.11 3.59 -21.88
C ASP A 174 -34.78 3.40 -20.52
N GLY A 175 -34.58 4.35 -19.59
CA GLY A 175 -35.30 4.34 -18.31
C GLY A 175 -34.84 3.25 -17.35
N ILE A 176 -33.69 2.61 -17.60
CA ILE A 176 -33.09 1.63 -16.71
C ILE A 176 -32.28 2.36 -15.63
N ARG A 177 -32.51 1.98 -14.36
CA ARG A 177 -31.74 2.43 -13.22
C ARG A 177 -30.95 1.27 -12.65
N HIS A 178 -29.68 1.53 -12.36
CA HIS A 178 -28.79 0.61 -11.69
C HIS A 178 -28.47 1.19 -10.31
N CYS A 179 -28.79 0.44 -9.27
CA CYS A 179 -28.37 0.75 -7.92
C CYS A 179 -27.35 -0.31 -7.51
N SER A 180 -26.13 0.09 -7.14
CA SER A 180 -25.18 -0.83 -6.53
C SER A 180 -24.90 -0.44 -5.08
N ALA A 181 -24.85 -1.42 -4.21
CA ALA A 181 -24.36 -1.28 -2.84
C ALA A 181 -23.22 -2.26 -2.65
N ARG A 182 -22.19 -1.86 -1.92
CA ARG A 182 -20.99 -2.68 -1.72
C ARG A 182 -20.69 -2.82 -0.25
N HIS A 183 -20.34 -4.05 0.13
CA HIS A 183 -19.96 -4.42 1.50
C HIS A 183 -18.68 -5.24 1.46
N ALA A 184 -17.72 -4.88 2.31
CA ALA A 184 -16.48 -5.63 2.48
C ALA A 184 -16.38 -6.23 3.89
N ARG A 185 -15.92 -7.47 3.97
CA ARG A 185 -15.63 -8.15 5.24
C ARG A 185 -14.45 -9.09 5.10
N ILE A 186 -13.85 -9.44 6.22
CA ILE A 186 -12.81 -10.47 6.26
C ILE A 186 -13.40 -11.72 6.92
N VAL A 187 -13.20 -12.87 6.28
CA VAL A 187 -13.61 -14.20 6.77
C VAL A 187 -12.47 -15.15 6.44
N ASP A 188 -12.01 -15.93 7.44
CA ASP A 188 -10.94 -16.94 7.27
C ASP A 188 -9.69 -16.41 6.54
N ASP A 189 -9.16 -15.26 6.98
CA ASP A 189 -8.01 -14.56 6.40
C ASP A 189 -8.17 -14.14 4.92
N GLN A 190 -9.41 -14.08 4.43
CA GLN A 190 -9.73 -13.63 3.08
C GLN A 190 -10.58 -12.36 3.09
N LEU A 191 -10.20 -11.38 2.28
CA LEU A 191 -11.03 -10.21 2.01
C LEU A 191 -12.13 -10.58 1.02
N LEU A 192 -13.36 -10.61 1.51
CA LEU A 192 -14.55 -10.85 0.71
C LEU A 192 -15.24 -9.52 0.38
N LEU A 193 -15.62 -9.37 -0.87
CA LEU A 193 -16.37 -8.24 -1.38
C LEU A 193 -17.74 -8.72 -1.87
N MET A 194 -18.81 -8.18 -1.31
CA MET A 194 -20.16 -8.42 -1.78
C MET A 194 -20.67 -7.14 -2.44
N THR A 195 -20.97 -7.24 -3.74
CA THR A 195 -21.66 -6.18 -4.46
C THR A 195 -23.09 -6.63 -4.74
N VAL A 196 -24.05 -5.86 -4.26
CA VAL A 196 -25.48 -6.06 -4.53
C VAL A 196 -25.88 -5.09 -5.63
N ILE A 197 -26.26 -5.63 -6.78
CA ILE A 197 -26.73 -4.86 -7.93
C ILE A 197 -28.25 -5.02 -8.03
N THR A 198 -28.97 -3.90 -8.01
CA THR A 198 -30.40 -3.84 -8.25
C THR A 198 -30.64 -3.08 -9.55
N ILE A 199 -31.23 -3.75 -10.54
CA ILE A 199 -31.56 -3.18 -11.85
C ILE A 199 -33.08 -3.11 -11.93
N PHE A 200 -33.62 -1.94 -12.27
CA PHE A 200 -35.04 -1.78 -12.48
C PHE A 200 -35.34 -0.78 -13.58
N HIS A 201 -36.44 -1.01 -14.31
CA HIS A 201 -36.96 -0.06 -15.28
C HIS A 201 -37.92 0.92 -14.56
N VAL A 202 -37.78 2.22 -14.80
CA VAL A 202 -38.59 3.25 -14.10
C VAL A 202 -40.09 3.12 -14.34
N ARG A 203 -40.51 2.51 -15.46
CA ARG A 203 -41.92 2.21 -15.76
C ARG A 203 -42.32 0.76 -15.48
N GLY A 204 -41.40 -0.06 -14.97
CA GLY A 204 -41.63 -1.48 -14.73
C GLY A 204 -41.90 -2.30 -16.00
N ASP A 205 -41.23 -1.97 -17.11
CA ASP A 205 -41.37 -2.73 -18.37
C ASP A 205 -40.46 -3.97 -18.29
N PRO A 206 -41.04 -5.18 -18.19
CA PRO A 206 -40.26 -6.39 -18.02
C PRO A 206 -39.51 -6.79 -19.30
N ASN A 207 -39.96 -6.38 -20.48
CA ASN A 207 -39.33 -6.74 -21.75
C ASN A 207 -38.05 -5.95 -21.95
N ILE A 208 -38.08 -4.63 -21.68
CA ILE A 208 -36.90 -3.77 -21.72
C ILE A 208 -35.87 -4.24 -20.69
N LEU A 209 -36.32 -4.54 -19.46
CA LEU A 209 -35.44 -5.01 -18.39
C LEU A 209 -34.79 -6.36 -18.72
N SER A 210 -35.57 -7.32 -19.24
CA SER A 210 -35.05 -8.64 -19.62
C SER A 210 -34.07 -8.54 -20.78
N GLY A 211 -34.38 -7.72 -21.79
CA GLY A 211 -33.48 -7.43 -22.90
C GLY A 211 -32.15 -6.88 -22.41
N TYR A 212 -32.15 -5.92 -21.48
CA TYR A 212 -30.93 -5.38 -20.89
C TYR A 212 -30.11 -6.42 -20.12
N ILE A 213 -30.75 -7.23 -19.27
CA ILE A 213 -30.06 -8.27 -18.49
C ILE A 213 -29.38 -9.28 -19.44
N GLN A 214 -30.07 -9.71 -20.50
CA GLN A 214 -29.52 -10.63 -21.50
C GLN A 214 -28.39 -10.02 -22.35
N PHE A 215 -28.44 -8.71 -22.58
CA PHE A 215 -27.43 -8.00 -23.37
C PHE A 215 -26.20 -7.60 -22.56
N THR A 216 -26.26 -7.66 -21.22
CA THR A 216 -25.12 -7.29 -20.38
C THR A 216 -24.06 -8.37 -20.56
N PRO A 217 -22.91 -8.08 -21.20
CA PRO A 217 -21.94 -9.11 -21.53
C PRO A 217 -21.18 -9.48 -20.26
N GLY A 218 -21.70 -10.48 -19.54
CA GLY A 218 -21.03 -11.11 -18.41
C GLY A 218 -19.98 -12.14 -18.82
N ASP A 219 -19.99 -12.61 -20.07
CA ASP A 219 -19.27 -13.82 -20.49
C ASP A 219 -18.07 -13.57 -21.43
N SER A 220 -17.71 -12.32 -21.71
CA SER A 220 -16.58 -11.99 -22.61
C SER A 220 -15.39 -11.31 -21.91
N VAL A 221 -15.25 -11.48 -20.59
CA VAL A 221 -14.00 -11.16 -19.89
C VAL A 221 -13.15 -12.43 -19.87
N GLY A 222 -12.42 -12.65 -20.96
CA GLY A 222 -11.36 -13.66 -21.02
C GLY A 222 -10.32 -13.40 -19.93
N ILE A 223 -10.07 -14.43 -19.12
CA ILE A 223 -8.89 -14.56 -18.26
C ILE A 223 -7.64 -14.67 -19.14
#